data_AF-A0A937Q3X4-F1
#
_entry.id   AF-A0A937Q3X4-F1
#
_cell.length_a   1.000
_cell.length_b   1.000
_cell.length_c   1.000
_cell.angle_alpha   90.00
_cell.angle_beta   90.00
_cell.angle_gamma   90.00
#
_symmetry.space_group_name_H-M   'P 1'
#
loop_
_entity.id
_entity.type
_entity.pdbx_description
1 polymer ?
#
loop_
_entity_poly.entity_id
_entity_poly.type
_entity_poly.pdbx_seq_one_letter_code
_entity_poly.pdbx_strand_id
1 'polypeptide(L)'
;HFDHCSPEDVQKIQGPDTVVVTEKDSAKKLTGDVRVVKPGDTVDLGDVKIEAVPSYNTDKDFHPKKNGWLGFVVETEGVKVYHAGDADFIPEMKNLEVDIALLPVSGTYVMTADQAVKAALAINPKLAIPMHYGAIVGDVQDALNFEKALEGKVDVLVLEKG
;
A
#
# COMPACT_ATOMS: atom_id res chain seq x y z
N HIS A 1 -1.56 4.42 10.97
CA HIS A 1 -0.93 4.60 12.30
C HIS A 1 -0.03 5.84 12.28
N PHE A 2 0.77 6.10 13.32
CA PHE A 2 1.58 7.34 13.42
C PHE A 2 2.67 7.44 12.34
N ASP A 3 3.14 6.29 11.86
CA ASP A 3 4.13 6.10 10.80
C ASP A 3 3.53 6.16 9.38
N HIS A 4 2.20 6.30 9.26
CA HIS A 4 1.48 6.35 7.98
C HIS A 4 0.62 7.61 7.82
N CYS A 5 0.09 8.15 8.91
CA CYS A 5 -0.71 9.37 8.92
C CYS A 5 0.01 10.39 9.81
N SER A 6 0.77 11.27 9.16
CA SER A 6 1.49 12.40 9.78
C SER A 6 0.78 13.71 9.41
N PRO A 7 -0.12 14.24 10.27
CA PRO A 7 -0.79 15.51 10.00
C PRO A 7 0.19 16.68 9.80
N GLU A 8 1.32 16.65 10.50
CA GLU A 8 2.38 17.66 10.37
C GLU A 8 2.99 17.67 8.97
N ASP A 9 3.23 16.50 8.38
CA ASP A 9 3.80 16.42 7.02
C ASP A 9 2.76 16.73 5.95
N VAL A 10 1.51 16.27 6.13
CA VAL A 10 0.40 16.65 5.25
C VAL A 10 0.25 18.18 5.23
N GLN A 11 0.28 18.84 6.38
CA GLN A 11 0.17 20.30 6.46
C GLN A 11 1.31 21.04 5.72
N LYS A 12 2.52 20.48 5.67
CA LYS A 12 3.66 21.09 4.95
C LYS A 12 3.50 21.07 3.43
N ILE A 13 2.83 20.05 2.89
CA ILE A 13 2.68 19.86 1.44
C ILE A 13 1.32 20.28 0.90
N GLN A 14 0.34 20.49 1.78
CA GLN A 14 -1.03 20.81 1.41
C GLN A 14 -1.15 22.23 0.82
N GLY A 15 -1.67 22.31 -0.39
CA GLY A 15 -2.04 23.54 -1.09
C GLY A 15 -3.56 23.72 -1.21
N PRO A 16 -4.02 24.80 -1.86
CA PRO A 16 -5.44 25.10 -2.02
C PRO A 16 -6.21 24.03 -2.81
N ASP A 17 -5.54 23.34 -3.73
CA ASP A 17 -6.14 22.33 -4.62
C ASP A 17 -5.82 20.89 -4.18
N THR A 18 -5.21 20.70 -3.01
CA THR A 18 -4.87 19.37 -2.50
C THR A 18 -6.11 18.66 -1.99
N VAL A 19 -6.36 17.46 -2.53
CA VAL A 19 -7.38 16.53 -2.05
C VAL A 19 -6.70 15.40 -1.29
N VAL A 20 -7.17 15.10 -0.09
CA VAL A 20 -6.67 13.98 0.73
C VAL A 20 -7.71 12.88 0.78
N VAL A 21 -7.42 11.73 0.18
CA VAL A 21 -8.30 10.55 0.19
C VAL A 21 -7.83 9.58 1.27
N THR A 22 -8.71 9.21 2.22
CA THR A 22 -8.30 8.42 3.38
C THR A 22 -9.48 7.73 4.07
N GLU A 23 -9.20 6.83 5.02
CA GLU A 23 -10.21 6.27 5.94
C GLU A 23 -10.59 7.24 7.07
N LYS A 24 -11.71 6.93 7.74
CA LYS A 24 -12.41 7.78 8.72
C LYS A 24 -11.58 8.22 9.94
N ASP A 25 -10.68 7.40 10.45
CA ASP A 25 -9.92 7.63 11.68
C ASP A 25 -8.73 8.57 11.44
N SER A 26 -8.10 8.44 10.28
CA SER A 26 -7.07 9.35 9.78
C SER A 26 -7.68 10.68 9.36
N ALA A 27 -8.87 10.68 8.75
CA ALA A 27 -9.59 11.92 8.39
C ALA A 27 -9.83 12.85 9.59
N LYS A 28 -10.09 12.29 10.78
CA LYS A 28 -10.27 13.08 12.03
C LYS A 28 -9.03 13.88 12.44
N LYS A 29 -7.85 13.54 11.91
CA LYS A 29 -6.58 14.18 12.22
C LYS A 29 -6.15 15.20 11.17
N LEU A 30 -6.88 15.28 10.06
CA LEU A 30 -6.50 16.01 8.86
C LEU A 30 -7.48 17.16 8.60
N THR A 31 -7.04 18.14 7.80
CA THR A 31 -7.81 19.36 7.52
C THR A 31 -7.83 19.66 6.02
N GLY A 32 -8.73 20.55 5.59
CA GLY A 32 -8.93 20.91 4.18
C GLY A 32 -9.86 19.95 3.44
N ASP A 33 -9.62 19.71 2.15
CA ASP A 33 -10.45 18.81 1.35
C ASP A 33 -10.09 17.34 1.60
N VAL A 34 -10.75 16.76 2.62
CA VAL A 34 -10.55 15.37 3.04
C VAL A 34 -11.73 14.51 2.59
N ARG A 35 -11.47 13.54 1.71
CA ARG A 35 -12.45 12.58 1.18
C ARG A 35 -12.33 11.26 1.93
N VAL A 36 -13.35 10.96 2.72
CA VAL A 36 -13.42 9.71 3.49
C VAL A 36 -13.95 8.58 2.60
N VAL A 37 -13.19 7.49 2.51
CA VAL A 37 -13.52 6.30 1.72
C VAL A 37 -13.45 5.02 2.56
N LYS A 38 -14.06 3.96 2.03
CA LYS A 38 -14.09 2.59 2.58
C LYS A 38 -13.65 1.60 1.49
N PRO A 39 -13.32 0.35 1.86
CA PRO A 39 -12.99 -0.65 0.86
C PRO A 39 -14.12 -0.82 -0.18
N GLY A 40 -13.76 -0.78 -1.47
CA GLY A 40 -14.66 -0.81 -2.61
C GLY A 40 -15.12 0.55 -3.13
N ASP A 41 -14.85 1.64 -2.41
CA ASP A 41 -15.16 2.99 -2.89
C ASP A 41 -14.15 3.43 -3.97
N THR A 42 -14.63 4.25 -4.90
CA THR A 42 -13.81 4.87 -5.93
C THR A 42 -13.93 6.39 -5.87
N VAL A 43 -12.84 7.09 -6.20
CA VAL A 43 -12.77 8.54 -6.29
C VAL A 43 -12.16 8.90 -7.64
N ASP A 44 -12.89 9.68 -8.44
CA ASP A 44 -12.42 10.21 -9.71
C ASP A 44 -12.05 11.69 -9.52
N LEU A 45 -10.79 12.02 -9.76
CA LEU A 45 -10.22 13.37 -9.69
C LEU A 45 -9.77 13.87 -11.07
N GLY A 46 -10.37 13.35 -12.15
CA GLY A 46 -9.99 13.65 -13.52
C GLY A 46 -8.86 12.74 -14.00
N ASP A 47 -7.64 13.28 -14.04
CA ASP A 47 -6.45 12.56 -14.55
C ASP A 47 -5.93 11.50 -13.56
N VAL A 48 -6.52 11.45 -12.36
CA VAL A 48 -6.22 10.48 -11.31
C VAL A 48 -7.51 9.80 -10.85
N LYS A 49 -7.54 8.47 -10.90
CA LYS A 49 -8.62 7.66 -10.30
C LYS A 49 -8.05 6.84 -9.16
N ILE A 50 -8.80 6.75 -8.08
CA ILE A 50 -8.39 6.05 -6.86
C ILE A 50 -9.46 5.03 -6.52
N GLU A 51 -9.05 3.78 -6.36
CA GLU A 51 -9.87 2.72 -5.75
C GLU A 51 -9.31 2.41 -4.37
N ALA A 52 -10.17 2.47 -3.36
CA ALA A 52 -9.85 2.06 -2.00
C ALA A 52 -10.06 0.56 -1.86
N VAL A 53 -9.00 -0.19 -1.54
CA VAL A 53 -9.05 -1.66 -1.43
C VAL A 53 -8.77 -2.12 0.00
N PRO A 54 -9.24 -3.31 0.45
CA PRO A 54 -8.99 -3.76 1.81
C PRO A 54 -7.50 -3.91 2.14
N SER A 55 -7.10 -3.53 3.35
CA SER A 55 -5.77 -3.80 3.93
C SER A 55 -5.93 -4.27 5.37
N TYR A 56 -5.50 -5.49 5.66
CA TYR A 56 -5.64 -6.10 7.00
C TYR A 56 -4.68 -7.28 7.20
N ASN A 57 -4.50 -7.68 8.47
CA ASN A 57 -3.78 -8.89 8.84
C ASN A 57 -4.73 -10.10 8.95
N THR A 58 -4.25 -11.26 8.50
CA THR A 58 -4.91 -12.57 8.61
C THR A 58 -4.34 -13.42 9.74
N ASP A 59 -3.07 -13.23 10.08
CA ASP A 59 -2.37 -14.03 11.08
C ASP A 59 -1.71 -13.18 12.19
N LYS A 60 -2.06 -11.90 12.24
CA LYS A 60 -1.61 -10.91 13.25
C LYS A 60 -2.79 -10.01 13.66
N ASP A 61 -2.64 -9.32 14.79
CA ASP A 61 -3.70 -8.47 15.36
C ASP A 61 -3.43 -6.96 15.23
N PHE A 62 -2.39 -6.54 14.49
CA PHE A 62 -2.02 -5.12 14.33
C PHE A 62 -2.98 -4.38 13.39
N HIS A 63 -3.46 -5.05 12.35
CA HIS A 63 -4.37 -4.52 11.32
C HIS A 63 -5.67 -5.34 11.21
N PRO A 64 -6.57 -5.31 12.21
CA PRO A 64 -7.79 -6.10 12.17
C PRO A 64 -8.72 -5.72 11.01
N LYS A 65 -9.24 -6.73 10.28
CA LYS A 65 -10.18 -6.52 9.16
C LYS A 65 -11.38 -5.64 9.50
N LYS A 66 -11.88 -5.73 10.74
CA LYS A 66 -13.03 -4.94 11.23
C LYS A 66 -12.81 -3.41 11.20
N ASN A 67 -11.56 -2.96 11.15
CA ASN A 67 -11.24 -1.54 11.13
C ASN A 67 -11.52 -0.91 9.76
N GLY A 68 -11.56 -1.73 8.69
CA GLY A 68 -11.83 -1.25 7.33
C GLY A 68 -10.70 -0.35 6.80
N TRP A 69 -9.46 -0.65 7.17
CA TRP A 69 -8.28 0.06 6.67
C TRP A 69 -7.96 -0.33 5.23
N LEU A 70 -7.13 0.50 4.61
CA LEU A 70 -7.09 0.65 3.17
C LEU A 70 -5.67 0.46 2.62
N GLY A 71 -5.60 -0.27 1.51
CA GLY A 71 -4.65 0.00 0.45
C GLY A 71 -5.34 0.83 -0.64
N PHE A 72 -4.58 1.24 -1.64
CA PHE A 72 -5.12 2.02 -2.76
C PHE A 72 -4.60 1.51 -4.09
N VAL A 73 -5.46 1.45 -5.09
CA VAL A 73 -5.06 1.41 -6.49
C VAL A 73 -5.22 2.83 -7.04
N VAL A 74 -4.12 3.41 -7.49
CA VAL A 74 -4.09 4.74 -8.11
C VAL A 74 -3.82 4.56 -9.59
N GLU A 75 -4.76 5.01 -10.41
CA GLU A 75 -4.63 5.03 -11.86
C GLU A 75 -4.35 6.46 -12.32
N THR A 76 -3.25 6.64 -13.06
CA THR A 76 -2.91 7.91 -13.70
C THR A 76 -2.11 7.64 -14.96
N GLU A 77 -2.33 8.45 -16.01
CA GLU A 77 -1.68 8.29 -17.32
C GLU A 77 -1.77 6.86 -17.90
N GLY A 78 -2.84 6.13 -17.57
CA GLY A 78 -3.07 4.75 -18.01
C GLY A 78 -2.25 3.68 -17.27
N VAL A 79 -1.55 4.05 -16.19
CA VAL A 79 -0.79 3.13 -15.33
C VAL A 79 -1.52 2.95 -14.00
N LYS A 80 -1.68 1.70 -13.55
CA LYS A 80 -2.28 1.35 -12.26
C LYS A 80 -1.22 0.94 -11.24
N VAL A 81 -1.14 1.70 -10.15
CA VAL A 81 -0.22 1.47 -9.04
C VAL A 81 -1.00 1.03 -7.81
N TYR A 82 -0.73 -0.18 -7.33
CA TYR A 82 -1.24 -0.68 -6.06
C TYR A 82 -0.28 -0.35 -4.92
N HIS A 83 -0.76 0.38 -3.92
CA HIS A 83 -0.10 0.55 -2.63
C HIS A 83 -0.85 -0.29 -1.59
N ALA A 84 -0.22 -1.36 -1.10
CA ALA A 84 -0.89 -2.31 -0.22
C ALA A 84 -1.28 -1.74 1.15
N GLY A 85 -0.58 -0.71 1.61
CA GLY A 85 -0.61 -0.32 3.02
C GLY A 85 -0.03 -1.42 3.90
N ASP A 86 -0.46 -1.45 5.16
CA ASP A 86 -0.08 -2.50 6.09
C ASP A 86 -1.06 -3.67 6.03
N ALA A 87 -0.68 -4.69 5.26
CA ALA A 87 -1.50 -5.88 5.02
C ALA A 87 -0.68 -7.16 5.17
N ASP A 88 -1.36 -8.26 5.47
CA ASP A 88 -0.92 -9.60 5.11
C ASP A 88 -1.36 -9.95 3.67
N PHE A 89 -1.02 -11.13 3.17
CA PHE A 89 -1.57 -11.61 1.91
C PHE A 89 -3.04 -12.00 2.08
N ILE A 90 -3.94 -11.21 1.48
CA ILE A 90 -5.39 -11.39 1.58
C ILE A 90 -6.01 -11.91 0.27
N PRO A 91 -7.16 -12.60 0.30
CA PRO A 91 -7.82 -13.11 -0.90
C PRO A 91 -8.13 -12.06 -1.97
N GLU A 92 -8.45 -10.83 -1.54
CA GLU A 92 -8.83 -9.72 -2.41
C GLU A 92 -7.70 -9.32 -3.38
N MET A 93 -6.44 -9.51 -2.99
CA MET A 93 -5.27 -9.24 -3.85
C MET A 93 -5.25 -10.09 -5.13
N LYS A 94 -5.90 -11.27 -5.14
CA LYS A 94 -5.93 -12.17 -6.30
C LYS A 94 -6.75 -11.63 -7.48
N ASN A 95 -7.59 -10.63 -7.24
CA ASN A 95 -8.46 -10.04 -8.26
C ASN A 95 -7.95 -8.67 -8.72
N LEU A 96 -6.76 -8.25 -8.27
CA LEU A 96 -6.19 -6.97 -8.67
C LEU A 96 -5.58 -7.07 -10.07
N GLU A 97 -5.90 -6.10 -10.91
CA GLU A 97 -5.29 -5.91 -12.23
C GLU A 97 -4.50 -4.60 -12.21
N VAL A 98 -3.21 -4.68 -11.89
CA VAL A 98 -2.33 -3.52 -11.70
C VAL A 98 -0.99 -3.71 -12.40
N ASP A 99 -0.38 -2.60 -12.82
CA ASP A 99 0.92 -2.60 -13.47
C ASP A 99 2.06 -2.68 -12.45
N ILE A 100 1.91 -1.95 -11.34
CA ILE A 100 2.93 -1.83 -10.29
C ILE A 100 2.29 -2.19 -8.94
N ALA A 101 2.97 -3.01 -8.14
CA ALA A 101 2.54 -3.32 -6.77
C ALA A 101 3.63 -3.01 -5.74
N LEU A 102 3.31 -2.12 -4.79
CA LEU A 102 4.12 -1.82 -3.62
C LEU A 102 3.66 -2.72 -2.47
N LEU A 103 4.53 -3.62 -2.03
CA LEU A 103 4.20 -4.68 -1.06
C LEU A 103 5.10 -4.61 0.18
N PRO A 104 4.55 -4.57 1.41
CA PRO A 104 5.36 -4.58 2.61
C PRO A 104 6.03 -5.96 2.82
N VAL A 105 7.27 -6.01 3.34
CA VAL A 105 8.03 -7.28 3.43
C VAL A 105 8.62 -7.62 4.81
N SER A 106 8.47 -6.76 5.82
CA SER A 106 9.21 -6.91 7.09
C SER A 106 8.63 -7.92 8.09
N GLY A 107 7.46 -8.50 7.83
CA GLY A 107 6.90 -9.61 8.60
C GLY A 107 6.39 -9.30 10.02
N THR A 108 6.77 -8.19 10.63
CA THR A 108 6.43 -7.91 12.04
C THR A 108 4.97 -7.46 12.19
N TYR A 109 4.56 -6.47 11.41
CA TYR A 109 3.20 -5.90 11.44
C TYR A 109 2.42 -6.15 10.14
N VAL A 110 3.11 -6.71 9.15
CA VAL A 110 2.73 -6.82 7.74
C VAL A 110 3.17 -8.17 7.20
N MET A 111 2.97 -8.42 5.90
CA MET A 111 3.52 -9.60 5.22
C MET A 111 4.99 -9.83 5.54
N THR A 112 5.36 -11.09 5.79
CA THR A 112 6.75 -11.54 5.65
C THR A 112 7.17 -11.48 4.18
N ALA A 113 8.46 -11.48 3.89
CA ALA A 113 8.96 -11.59 2.51
C ALA A 113 8.31 -12.77 1.75
N ASP A 114 8.17 -13.93 2.38
CA ASP A 114 7.50 -15.10 1.77
C ASP A 114 6.01 -14.89 1.50
N GLN A 115 5.29 -14.18 2.38
CA GLN A 115 3.90 -13.81 2.17
C GLN A 115 3.78 -12.80 1.02
N ALA A 116 4.68 -11.82 0.96
CA ALA A 116 4.74 -10.84 -0.11
C ALA A 116 5.04 -11.50 -1.47
N VAL A 117 5.94 -12.49 -1.53
CA VAL A 117 6.19 -13.28 -2.76
C VAL A 117 4.90 -13.94 -3.25
N LYS A 118 4.12 -14.54 -2.35
CA LYS A 118 2.83 -15.16 -2.71
C LYS A 118 1.82 -14.11 -3.21
N ALA A 119 1.79 -12.93 -2.59
CA ALA A 119 0.95 -11.83 -3.03
C ALA A 119 1.37 -11.34 -4.42
N ALA A 120 2.67 -11.11 -4.66
CA ALA A 120 3.20 -10.68 -5.95
C ALA A 120 2.89 -11.69 -7.07
N LEU A 121 3.06 -12.99 -6.82
CA LEU A 121 2.71 -14.03 -7.79
C LEU A 121 1.20 -14.13 -8.06
N ALA A 122 0.37 -13.81 -7.07
CA ALA A 122 -1.08 -13.83 -7.22
C ALA A 122 -1.61 -12.59 -7.96
N ILE A 123 -1.02 -11.42 -7.72
CA ILE A 123 -1.33 -10.16 -8.41
C ILE A 123 -0.76 -10.19 -9.83
N ASN A 124 0.43 -10.78 -10.00
CA ASN A 124 1.20 -10.82 -11.24
C ASN A 124 1.36 -9.44 -11.92
N PRO A 125 1.88 -8.43 -11.19
CA PRO A 125 2.12 -7.10 -11.76
C PRO A 125 3.28 -7.15 -12.75
N LYS A 126 3.43 -6.11 -13.56
CA LYS A 126 4.64 -5.93 -14.40
C LYS A 126 5.86 -5.64 -13.52
N LEU A 127 5.67 -4.88 -12.44
CA LEU A 127 6.72 -4.51 -11.49
C LEU A 127 6.23 -4.65 -10.06
N ALA A 128 7.02 -5.30 -9.20
CA ALA A 128 6.81 -5.30 -7.76
C ALA A 128 7.90 -4.50 -7.05
N ILE A 129 7.52 -3.70 -6.06
CA ILE A 129 8.43 -2.86 -5.27
C ILE A 129 8.24 -3.24 -3.81
N PRO A 130 9.25 -3.83 -3.14
CA PRO A 130 9.15 -4.07 -1.71
C PRO A 130 9.14 -2.73 -0.96
N MET A 131 8.39 -2.67 0.14
CA MET A 131 8.34 -1.51 1.03
C MET A 131 8.27 -1.95 2.50
N HIS A 132 8.16 -0.98 3.41
CA HIS A 132 8.04 -1.22 4.86
C HIS A 132 9.20 -2.07 5.42
N TYR A 133 10.46 -1.70 5.11
CA TYR A 133 11.68 -2.28 5.67
C TYR A 133 12.73 -1.18 5.96
N GLY A 134 13.71 -1.46 6.81
CA GLY A 134 14.91 -0.63 6.98
C GLY A 134 14.74 0.74 7.66
N ALA A 135 13.56 1.04 8.20
CA ALA A 135 13.27 2.31 8.90
C ALA A 135 12.86 2.09 10.36
N ILE A 136 11.69 1.49 10.59
CA ILE A 136 11.15 1.21 11.93
C ILE A 136 11.32 -0.26 12.27
N VAL A 137 11.03 -1.14 11.30
CA VAL A 137 11.14 -2.60 11.42
C VAL A 137 11.59 -3.19 10.08
N GLY A 138 12.07 -4.43 10.11
CA GLY A 138 12.58 -5.12 8.93
C GLY A 138 13.95 -4.63 8.49
N ASP A 139 14.60 -5.42 7.65
CA ASP A 139 15.94 -5.15 7.14
C ASP A 139 15.94 -5.11 5.61
N VAL A 140 16.94 -4.47 5.01
CA VAL A 140 17.13 -4.51 3.55
C VAL A 140 17.20 -5.95 3.02
N GLN A 141 17.66 -6.89 3.84
CA GLN A 141 17.69 -8.31 3.50
C GLN A 141 16.28 -8.87 3.21
N ASP A 142 15.22 -8.35 3.83
CA ASP A 142 13.84 -8.79 3.53
C ASP A 142 13.45 -8.43 2.08
N ALA A 143 13.83 -7.23 1.64
CA ALA A 143 13.61 -6.78 0.27
C ALA A 143 14.46 -7.57 -0.74
N LEU A 144 15.73 -7.85 -0.42
CA LEU A 144 16.61 -8.65 -1.27
C LEU A 144 16.15 -10.11 -1.37
N ASN A 145 15.63 -10.67 -0.28
CA ASN A 145 15.05 -12.02 -0.29
C ASN A 145 13.78 -12.07 -1.16
N PHE A 146 12.93 -11.04 -1.07
CA PHE A 146 11.75 -10.88 -1.91
C PHE A 146 12.11 -10.81 -3.41
N GLU A 147 13.08 -9.95 -3.77
CA GLU A 147 13.61 -9.83 -5.14
C GLU A 147 14.13 -11.17 -5.67
N LYS A 148 15.03 -11.82 -4.92
CA LYS A 148 15.62 -13.10 -5.31
C LYS A 148 14.57 -14.20 -5.52
N ALA A 149 13.51 -14.24 -4.71
CA ALA A 149 12.48 -15.27 -4.81
C ALA A 149 11.58 -15.13 -6.06
N LEU A 150 11.49 -13.91 -6.61
CA LEU A 150 10.70 -13.55 -7.78
C LEU A 150 11.50 -13.50 -9.08
N GLU A 151 12.81 -13.72 -9.03
CA GLU A 151 13.69 -13.75 -10.20
C GLU A 151 13.12 -14.64 -11.32
N GLY A 152 12.98 -14.06 -12.51
CA GLY A 152 12.42 -14.73 -13.70
C GLY A 152 10.90 -14.94 -13.68
N LYS A 153 10.17 -14.39 -12.70
CA LYS A 153 8.71 -14.52 -12.56
C LYS A 153 8.01 -13.17 -12.59
N VAL A 154 8.50 -12.20 -11.81
CA VAL A 154 7.98 -10.83 -11.72
C VAL A 154 9.18 -9.90 -11.60
N ASP A 155 9.22 -8.81 -12.36
CA ASP A 155 10.30 -7.83 -12.23
C ASP A 155 10.19 -7.14 -10.87
N VAL A 156 11.32 -7.01 -10.19
CA VAL A 156 11.40 -6.37 -8.88
C VAL A 156 12.35 -5.19 -8.93
N LEU A 157 11.94 -4.08 -8.31
CA LEU A 157 12.79 -2.91 -8.11
C LEU A 157 12.89 -2.59 -6.63
N VAL A 158 14.06 -2.84 -6.05
CA VAL A 158 14.39 -2.40 -4.69
C VAL A 158 14.84 -0.94 -4.74
N LEU A 159 14.06 -0.04 -4.13
CA LEU A 159 14.40 1.38 -4.08
C LEU A 159 15.27 1.70 -2.86
N GLU A 160 16.32 2.50 -3.08
CA GLU A 160 17.06 3.12 -1.99
C GLU A 160 16.25 4.27 -1.39
N LYS A 161 16.47 4.55 -0.11
CA LYS A 161 15.86 5.71 0.54
C LYS A 161 16.45 6.98 -0.07
N GLY A 162 15.59 7.78 -0.71
CA GLY A 162 15.91 9.09 -1.29
C GLY A 162 15.94 10.23 -0.27
#